data_AF-E0SGL8-F1
#
_entry.id   AF-E0SGL8-F1
#
_cell.length_a   1.000
_cell.length_b   1.000
_cell.length_c   1.000
_cell.angle_alpha   90.00
_cell.angle_beta   90.00
_cell.angle_gamma   90.00
#
_symmetry.space_group_name_H-M   'P 1'
#
loop_
_entity.id
_entity.type
_entity.pdbx_description
1 polymer ?
#
loop_
_entity_poly.entity_id
_entity_poly.type
_entity_poly.pdbx_seq_one_letter_code
_entity_poly.pdbx_strand_id
1 'polypeptide(L)'
;MTFQTLSSENNELLTIASESFLKRWAFSEQRLTVDLMTSDDDELTVYIETDLVQSSPIYLNEDLNICRLSIQDMHEILAVQHGYYVPPSRFGDLMKYSSECYSFFYGRKSDFKYLASFIGYEKYIACPIRFLEDISWRIR
;
A
#
# COMPACT_ATOMS: atom_id res chain seq x y z
N MET A 1 -20.86 -12.19 -6.37
CA MET A 1 -20.09 -11.66 -5.23
C MET A 1 -19.81 -10.20 -5.49
N THR A 2 -20.00 -9.34 -4.49
CA THR A 2 -19.93 -7.88 -4.66
C THR A 2 -18.61 -7.38 -4.09
N PHE A 3 -17.77 -6.82 -4.95
CA PHE A 3 -16.56 -6.13 -4.51
C PHE A 3 -16.94 -4.70 -4.12
N GLN A 4 -16.27 -4.18 -3.09
CA GLN A 4 -16.26 -2.76 -2.78
C GLN A 4 -14.96 -2.15 -3.31
N THR A 5 -14.96 -0.84 -3.56
CA THR A 5 -13.83 -0.10 -4.13
C THR A 5 -13.50 1.10 -3.23
N LEU A 6 -12.20 1.39 -3.05
CA LEU A 6 -11.76 2.57 -2.31
C LEU A 6 -12.06 3.82 -3.13
N SER A 7 -12.55 4.85 -2.47
CA SER A 7 -12.65 6.17 -3.07
C SER A 7 -12.40 7.22 -1.99
N SER A 8 -12.22 8.48 -2.38
CA SER A 8 -12.09 9.59 -1.43
C SER A 8 -13.28 9.75 -0.49
N GLU A 9 -14.45 9.23 -0.89
CA GLU A 9 -15.70 9.28 -0.13
C GLU A 9 -15.92 8.00 0.70
N ASN A 10 -15.23 6.92 0.36
CA ASN A 10 -15.33 5.63 1.03
C ASN A 10 -14.02 5.27 1.74
N ASN A 11 -13.94 5.65 3.01
CA ASN A 11 -12.82 5.27 3.89
C ASN A 11 -13.06 3.98 4.67
N GLU A 12 -14.13 3.23 4.36
CA GLU A 12 -14.54 2.03 5.12
C GLU A 12 -13.40 1.00 5.21
N LEU A 13 -12.70 0.73 4.11
CA LEU A 13 -11.52 -0.15 4.14
C LEU A 13 -10.43 0.34 5.09
N LEU A 14 -10.14 1.64 5.10
CA LEU A 14 -9.10 2.18 5.98
C LEU A 14 -9.50 2.04 7.45
N THR A 15 -10.79 2.08 7.75
CA THR A 15 -11.33 1.81 9.08
C THR A 15 -11.24 0.33 9.44
N ILE A 16 -11.70 -0.57 8.57
CA ILE A 16 -11.66 -2.02 8.80
C ILE A 16 -10.21 -2.50 8.92
N ALA A 17 -9.33 -2.02 8.04
CA ALA A 17 -7.91 -2.36 8.00
C ALA A 17 -7.05 -1.42 8.88
N SER A 18 -7.63 -0.78 9.89
CA SER A 18 -6.91 0.12 10.80
C SER A 18 -6.05 -0.63 11.82
N GLU A 19 -6.49 -1.84 12.18
CA GLU A 19 -5.74 -2.81 12.97
C GLU A 19 -6.15 -4.21 12.47
N SER A 20 -5.26 -4.87 11.74
CA SER A 20 -5.54 -6.17 11.14
C SER A 20 -4.29 -7.03 11.13
N PHE A 21 -4.50 -8.33 11.20
CA PHE A 21 -3.43 -9.30 11.14
C PHE A 21 -3.17 -9.74 9.68
N LEU A 22 -1.93 -9.63 9.21
CA LEU A 22 -1.54 -10.10 7.88
C LEU A 22 -1.39 -11.63 7.84
N LYS A 23 -2.31 -12.34 7.16
CA LYS A 23 -2.27 -13.80 7.00
C LYS A 23 -1.35 -14.22 5.86
N ARG A 24 -1.52 -13.61 4.69
CA ARG A 24 -0.71 -13.89 3.50
C ARG A 24 -0.89 -12.81 2.44
N TRP A 25 -0.04 -12.83 1.44
CA TRP A 25 -0.21 -12.05 0.23
C TRP A 25 0.30 -12.82 -1.00
N ALA A 26 -0.15 -12.41 -2.18
CA ALA A 26 0.32 -12.93 -3.46
C ALA A 26 0.31 -11.83 -4.52
N PHE A 27 1.24 -11.88 -5.45
CA PHE A 27 1.29 -10.97 -6.60
C PHE A 27 1.32 -11.78 -7.90
N SER A 28 0.32 -11.60 -8.74
CA SER A 28 0.18 -12.29 -10.03
C SER A 28 -0.63 -11.44 -10.99
N GLU A 29 -0.29 -11.47 -12.28
CA GLU A 29 -1.09 -10.80 -13.34
C GLU A 29 -1.35 -9.30 -13.06
N GLN A 30 -0.37 -8.59 -12.50
CA GLN A 30 -0.48 -7.18 -12.08
C GLN A 30 -1.52 -6.91 -10.98
N ARG A 31 -1.89 -7.95 -10.22
CA ARG A 31 -2.76 -7.83 -9.05
C ARG A 31 -2.04 -8.34 -7.81
N LEU A 32 -1.95 -7.45 -6.81
CA LEU A 32 -1.60 -7.80 -5.45
C LEU A 32 -2.88 -8.23 -4.72
N THR A 33 -2.84 -9.38 -4.07
CA THR A 33 -3.89 -9.88 -3.18
C THR A 33 -3.31 -9.96 -1.77
N VAL A 34 -3.98 -9.35 -0.80
CA VAL A 34 -3.58 -9.34 0.62
C VAL A 34 -4.73 -9.87 1.45
N ASP A 35 -4.49 -10.97 2.16
CA ASP A 35 -5.48 -11.57 3.06
C ASP A 35 -5.15 -11.14 4.50
N LEU A 36 -6.14 -10.53 5.14
CA LEU A 36 -6.11 -10.00 6.48
C LEU A 36 -7.17 -10.68 7.36
N MET A 37 -6.90 -10.72 8.67
CA MET A 37 -7.92 -10.94 9.69
C MET A 37 -8.16 -9.62 10.41
N THR A 38 -9.41 -9.15 10.48
CA THR A 38 -9.76 -7.90 11.15
C THR A 38 -9.78 -8.07 12.67
N SER A 39 -9.96 -6.96 13.41
CA SER A 39 -10.18 -7.00 14.86
C SER A 39 -11.47 -7.71 15.28
N ASP A 40 -12.44 -7.82 14.35
CA ASP A 40 -13.73 -8.47 14.57
C ASP A 40 -13.74 -9.94 14.11
N ASP A 41 -12.54 -10.52 13.88
CA ASP A 41 -12.34 -11.89 13.39
C ASP A 41 -12.93 -12.17 12.00
N ASP A 42 -13.12 -11.13 11.18
CA ASP A 42 -13.56 -11.25 9.79
C ASP A 42 -12.38 -11.49 8.83
N GLU A 43 -12.60 -12.30 7.79
CA GLU A 43 -11.62 -12.48 6.70
C GLU A 43 -11.76 -11.36 5.67
N LEU A 44 -10.79 -10.44 5.65
CA LEU A 44 -10.69 -9.35 4.68
C LEU A 44 -9.69 -9.70 3.58
N THR A 45 -10.13 -9.74 2.32
CA THR A 45 -9.22 -9.77 1.18
C THR A 45 -9.19 -8.40 0.50
N VAL A 46 -8.00 -7.82 0.38
CA VAL A 46 -7.72 -6.60 -0.39
C VAL A 46 -7.04 -6.96 -1.70
N TYR A 47 -7.50 -6.35 -2.79
CA TYR A 47 -6.97 -6.49 -4.13
C TYR A 47 -6.48 -5.12 -4.61
N ILE A 48 -5.26 -5.07 -5.12
CA ILE A 48 -4.64 -3.84 -5.61
C ILE A 48 -4.09 -4.10 -7.01
N GLU A 49 -4.61 -3.37 -8.00
CA GLU A 49 -4.04 -3.36 -9.35
C GLU A 49 -2.74 -2.53 -9.33
N THR A 50 -1.61 -3.18 -9.60
CA THR A 50 -0.29 -2.53 -9.56
C THR A 50 0.74 -3.32 -10.38
N ASP A 51 1.77 -2.62 -10.84
CA ASP A 51 2.86 -3.21 -11.62
C ASP A 51 4.07 -3.62 -10.77
N LEU A 52 4.13 -3.16 -9.51
CA LEU A 52 5.30 -3.32 -8.66
C LEU A 52 4.88 -3.52 -7.21
N VAL A 53 5.52 -4.48 -6.54
CA VAL A 53 5.34 -4.74 -5.11
C VAL A 53 6.71 -4.90 -4.47
N GLN A 54 6.91 -4.24 -3.33
CA GLN A 54 7.96 -4.62 -2.38
C GLN A 54 7.30 -5.25 -1.17
N SER A 55 7.93 -6.29 -0.66
CA SER A 55 7.43 -7.06 0.47
C SER A 55 8.54 -7.40 1.45
N SER A 56 8.17 -7.49 2.72
CA SER A 56 8.97 -8.13 3.77
C SER A 56 8.40 -9.51 4.12
N PRO A 57 9.19 -10.37 4.79
CA PRO A 57 8.71 -11.66 5.28
C PRO A 57 7.54 -11.53 6.25
N ILE A 58 6.66 -12.53 6.27
CA ILE A 58 5.68 -12.71 7.34
C ILE A 58 6.37 -13.44 8.49
N TYR A 59 6.23 -12.93 9.71
CA TYR A 59 6.86 -13.52 10.89
C TYR A 59 6.09 -14.74 11.39
N LEU A 60 6.82 -15.69 11.97
CA LEU A 60 6.21 -16.83 12.68
C LEU A 60 5.50 -16.39 13.96
N ASN A 61 6.02 -15.36 14.62
CA ASN A 61 5.31 -14.73 15.73
C ASN A 61 4.19 -13.86 15.17
N GLU A 62 2.96 -14.29 15.37
CA GLU A 62 1.78 -13.65 14.82
C GLU A 62 1.59 -12.21 15.30
N ASP A 63 1.96 -11.89 16.55
CA ASP A 63 1.85 -10.52 17.07
C ASP A 63 2.68 -9.51 16.26
N LEU A 64 3.75 -9.99 15.60
CA LEU A 64 4.60 -9.19 14.72
C LEU A 64 4.05 -9.03 13.31
N ASN A 65 2.85 -9.52 13.00
CA ASN A 65 2.19 -9.34 11.70
C ASN A 65 0.95 -8.43 11.78
N ILE A 66 0.68 -7.85 12.95
CA ILE A 66 -0.34 -6.80 13.10
C ILE A 66 0.09 -5.60 12.25
N CYS A 67 -0.82 -5.13 11.41
CA CYS A 67 -0.57 -4.08 10.46
C CYS A 67 -1.82 -3.23 10.23
N ARG A 68 -1.64 -2.12 9.54
CA ARG A 68 -2.72 -1.28 9.02
C ARG A 68 -2.49 -0.95 7.56
N LEU A 69 -3.56 -0.77 6.81
CA LEU A 69 -3.49 -0.18 5.48
C LEU A 69 -3.26 1.33 5.60
N SER A 70 -2.26 1.84 4.88
CA SER A 70 -1.95 3.26 4.76
C SER A 70 -1.85 3.63 3.29
N ILE A 71 -2.53 4.73 2.93
CA ILE A 71 -2.47 5.33 1.60
C ILE A 71 -1.87 6.72 1.74
N GLN A 72 -0.83 7.01 0.98
CA GLN A 72 -0.16 8.31 0.98
C GLN A 72 -0.21 8.93 -0.41
N ASP A 73 -0.57 10.21 -0.50
CA ASP A 73 -0.51 11.00 -1.74
C ASP A 73 0.93 11.46 -1.99
N MET A 74 1.54 10.93 -3.03
CA MET A 74 2.94 11.21 -3.35
C MET A 74 3.14 12.62 -3.93
N HIS A 75 2.10 13.30 -4.41
CA HIS A 75 2.20 14.72 -4.80
C HIS A 75 2.46 15.64 -3.62
N GLU A 76 2.06 15.23 -2.41
CA GLU A 76 2.30 16.00 -1.18
C GLU A 76 3.71 15.79 -0.62
N ILE A 77 4.41 14.75 -1.09
CA ILE A 77 5.68 14.29 -0.52
C ILE A 77 6.85 14.52 -1.48
N LEU A 78 6.66 14.23 -2.76
CA LEU A 78 7.72 14.24 -3.77
C LEU A 78 7.54 15.40 -4.76
N ALA A 79 8.67 15.98 -5.15
CA ALA A 79 8.68 16.98 -6.21
C ALA A 79 8.45 16.33 -7.58
N VAL A 80 7.75 17.06 -8.46
CA VAL A 80 7.51 16.67 -9.85
C VAL A 80 8.22 17.67 -10.77
N GLN A 81 9.00 17.16 -11.71
CA GLN A 81 9.64 17.96 -12.76
C GLN A 81 9.29 17.38 -14.13
N HIS A 82 8.81 18.23 -15.04
CA HIS A 82 8.35 17.83 -16.38
C HIS A 82 7.34 16.66 -16.38
N GLY A 83 6.51 16.55 -15.35
CA GLY A 83 5.51 15.47 -15.20
C GLY A 83 6.04 14.15 -14.64
N TYR A 84 7.27 14.11 -14.12
CA TYR A 84 7.87 12.93 -13.50
C TYR A 84 8.33 13.24 -12.07
N TYR A 85 8.22 12.29 -11.16
CA TYR A 85 8.77 12.49 -9.81
C TYR A 85 10.29 12.46 -9.84
N VAL A 86 10.91 13.35 -9.06
CA VAL A 86 12.36 13.43 -8.93
C VAL A 86 12.80 13.15 -7.50
N PRO A 87 13.97 12.50 -7.30
CA PRO A 87 14.50 12.28 -5.97
C PRO A 87 14.86 13.61 -5.28
N PRO A 88 14.86 13.65 -3.95
CA PRO A 88 15.35 14.81 -3.21
C PRO A 88 16.86 15.00 -3.48
N SER A 89 17.30 16.27 -3.47
CA SER A 89 18.72 16.60 -3.72
C SER A 89 19.63 16.31 -2.52
N ARG A 90 19.08 16.21 -1.31
CA ARG A 90 19.83 15.93 -0.09
C ARG A 90 19.91 14.42 0.15
N PHE A 91 21.13 13.92 0.37
CA PHE A 91 21.37 12.50 0.62
C PHE A 91 20.60 11.94 1.83
N GLY A 92 20.48 12.70 2.92
CA GLY A 92 19.73 12.27 4.10
C GLY A 92 18.24 12.02 3.81
N ASP A 93 17.63 12.90 3.02
CA ASP A 93 16.24 12.74 2.58
C ASP A 93 16.09 11.56 1.62
N LEU A 94 17.06 11.39 0.71
CA LEU A 94 17.10 10.24 -0.20
C LEU A 94 17.14 8.90 0.56
N MET A 95 18.00 8.80 1.59
CA MET A 95 18.10 7.58 2.40
C MET A 95 16.81 7.30 3.17
N LYS A 96 16.21 8.34 3.77
CA LYS A 96 14.90 8.24 4.44
C LYS A 96 13.80 7.78 3.47
N TYR A 97 13.78 8.32 2.25
CA TYR A 97 12.75 8.01 1.27
C TYR A 97 12.91 6.61 0.66
N SER A 98 14.14 6.09 0.63
CA SER A 98 14.39 4.71 0.21
C SER A 98 13.79 3.68 1.17
N SER A 99 13.89 3.88 2.49
CA SER A 99 13.24 2.98 3.46
C SER A 99 11.71 3.10 3.38
N GLU A 100 11.20 4.24 2.92
CA GLU A 100 9.77 4.46 2.75
C GLU A 100 9.20 3.93 1.41
N CYS A 101 10.03 3.32 0.56
CA CYS A 101 9.64 2.86 -0.80
C CYS A 101 9.23 3.99 -1.76
N TYR A 102 9.55 5.25 -1.45
CA TYR A 102 9.23 6.39 -2.33
C TYR A 102 10.04 6.37 -3.63
N SER A 103 11.13 5.60 -3.66
CA SER A 103 11.92 5.36 -4.87
C SER A 103 11.13 4.71 -6.00
N PHE A 104 10.00 4.05 -5.71
CA PHE A 104 9.07 3.53 -6.71
C PHE A 104 8.56 4.59 -7.69
N PHE A 105 8.54 5.84 -7.26
CA PHE A 105 8.00 6.95 -8.02
C PHE A 105 9.08 7.66 -8.84
N TYR A 106 10.37 7.54 -8.49
CA TYR A 106 11.43 8.28 -9.18
C TYR A 106 11.49 7.93 -10.68
N GLY A 107 11.37 8.96 -11.53
CA GLY A 107 11.29 8.78 -12.98
C GLY A 107 9.97 8.20 -13.49
N ARG A 108 9.01 7.91 -12.60
CA ARG A 108 7.64 7.52 -12.95
C ARG A 108 6.82 8.78 -13.22
N LYS A 109 5.86 8.67 -14.14
CA LYS A 109 4.92 9.77 -14.42
C LYS A 109 4.12 10.11 -13.16
N SER A 110 3.77 11.39 -13.03
CA SER A 110 3.02 11.91 -11.89
C SER A 110 1.54 11.47 -11.85
N ASP A 111 1.09 10.62 -12.76
CA ASP A 111 -0.23 9.99 -12.72
C ASP A 111 -0.30 8.82 -11.71
N PHE A 112 0.84 8.21 -11.37
CA PHE A 112 0.93 7.34 -10.20
C PHE A 112 0.94 8.19 -8.95
N LYS A 113 -0.23 8.34 -8.35
CA LYS A 113 -0.48 9.33 -7.31
C LYS A 113 -0.26 8.79 -5.91
N TYR A 114 -0.59 7.51 -5.65
CA TYR A 114 -0.63 7.02 -4.29
C TYR A 114 0.35 5.88 -4.05
N LEU A 115 0.88 5.84 -2.83
CA LEU A 115 1.57 4.67 -2.28
C LEU A 115 0.62 3.96 -1.32
N ALA A 116 0.22 2.74 -1.65
CA ALA A 116 -0.48 1.86 -0.74
C ALA A 116 0.54 1.01 0.03
N SER A 117 0.40 0.94 1.35
CA SER A 117 1.31 0.18 2.21
C SER A 117 0.56 -0.51 3.35
N PHE A 118 0.97 -1.73 3.67
CA PHE A 118 0.55 -2.45 4.88
C PHE A 118 1.68 -2.32 5.91
N ILE A 119 1.45 -1.53 6.96
CA ILE A 119 2.49 -1.07 7.89
C ILE A 119 2.16 -1.56 9.30
N GLY A 120 3.14 -2.17 9.98
CA GLY A 120 3.07 -2.55 11.39
C GLY A 120 4.43 -2.40 12.04
N TYR A 121 5.00 -3.51 12.56
CA TYR A 121 6.38 -3.54 13.05
C TYR A 121 7.37 -3.08 11.98
N GLU A 122 7.11 -3.47 10.74
CA GLU A 122 7.76 -2.96 9.54
C GLU A 122 6.73 -2.70 8.43
N LYS A 123 7.20 -2.28 7.25
CA LYS A 123 6.37 -2.14 6.06
C LYS A 123 6.33 -3.49 5.33
N TYR A 124 5.32 -4.31 5.61
CA TYR A 124 5.22 -5.67 5.07
C TYR A 124 5.02 -5.68 3.57
N ILE A 125 4.23 -4.74 3.05
CA ILE A 125 3.88 -4.68 1.64
C ILE A 125 3.76 -3.21 1.27
N ALA A 126 4.29 -2.83 0.11
CA ALA A 126 4.12 -1.51 -0.46
C ALA A 126 4.04 -1.58 -1.98
N CYS A 127 3.17 -0.76 -2.57
CA CYS A 127 2.99 -0.68 -4.02
C CYS A 127 2.48 0.70 -4.47
N PRO A 128 2.93 1.19 -5.63
CA PRO A 128 2.38 2.39 -6.24
C PRO A 128 1.05 2.10 -6.95
N ILE A 129 0.10 3.02 -6.84
CA ILE A 129 -1.21 2.96 -7.52
C ILE A 129 -1.52 4.32 -8.18
N ARG A 130 -2.37 4.33 -9.21
CA ARG A 130 -2.76 5.56 -9.91
C ARG A 130 -4.00 6.17 -9.27
N PHE A 131 -4.99 5.33 -9.04
CA PHE A 131 -6.30 5.73 -8.55
C PHE A 131 -6.62 4.96 -7.27
N LEU A 132 -7.43 5.54 -6.39
CA LEU A 132 -7.91 4.80 -5.21
C LEU A 132 -8.78 3.62 -5.65
N GLU A 133 -9.46 3.77 -6.80
CA GLU A 133 -10.32 2.77 -7.40
C GLU A 133 -9.56 1.51 -7.88
N ASP A 134 -8.23 1.58 -7.96
CA ASP A 134 -7.36 0.43 -8.20
C ASP A 134 -7.30 -0.51 -6.97
N ILE A 135 -7.87 -0.09 -5.83
CA ILE A 135 -8.03 -0.89 -4.61
C ILE A 135 -9.48 -1.34 -4.50
N SER A 136 -9.68 -2.66 -4.47
CA SER A 136 -10.96 -3.27 -4.15
C SER A 136 -10.84 -4.27 -3.01
N TRP A 137 -11.93 -4.57 -2.33
CA TRP A 137 -11.91 -5.49 -1.21
C TRP A 137 -13.22 -6.24 -1.04
N ARG A 138 -13.17 -7.25 -0.16
CA ARG A 138 -14.33 -8.00 0.32
C ARG A 138 -14.08 -8.51 1.74
N ILE A 139 -15.15 -8.60 2.51
CA ILE A 139 -15.21 -9.34 3.78
C ILE A 139 -15.94 -10.66 3.53
N ARG A 140 -15.53 -11.72 4.21
CA ARG A 140 -16.17 -13.04 4.22
C ARG A 140 -16.58 -13.46 5.62
#